data_AF-A0A2U2HFH9-F1
#
_entry.id   AF-A0A2U2HFH9-F1
#
_cell.length_a   1.000
_cell.length_b   1.000
_cell.length_c   1.000
_cell.angle_alpha   90.00
_cell.angle_beta   90.00
_cell.angle_gamma   90.00
#
_symmetry.space_group_name_H-M   'P 1'
#
loop_
_entity.id
_entity.type
_entity.pdbx_description
1 polymer ?
#
loop_
_entity_poly.entity_id
_entity_poly.type
_entity_poly.pdbx_seq_one_letter_code
_entity_poly.pdbx_strand_id
1 'polypeptide(L)'
;MLPIKMVFNSYLSMKQTYQYVPGQNTTPSLKAVREEIPKFFREILLRNGYEPNDYLVYSSVGQPNRSFAKIPWVAIFKKSITRTATKGFYIVLLLQKICR
;
A
#
# COMPACT_ATOMS: atom_id res chain seq x y z
N MET A 1 -6.80 -11.57 -6.94
CA MET A 1 -5.67 -10.71 -6.50
C MET A 1 -4.51 -10.96 -7.43
N LEU A 2 -3.89 -9.90 -7.97
CA LEU A 2 -2.71 -10.03 -8.83
C LEU A 2 -1.51 -10.58 -8.02
N PRO A 3 -0.63 -11.39 -8.63
CA PRO A 3 0.64 -11.76 -8.00
C PRO A 3 1.44 -10.52 -7.60
N ILE A 4 2.02 -10.49 -6.40
CA ILE A 4 2.75 -9.32 -5.87
C ILE A 4 3.85 -8.85 -6.83
N LYS A 5 4.54 -9.79 -7.50
CA LYS A 5 5.55 -9.48 -8.52
C LYS A 5 4.98 -8.69 -9.71
N MET A 6 3.77 -9.01 -10.15
CA MET A 6 3.10 -8.30 -11.25
C MET A 6 2.63 -6.91 -10.81
N VAL A 7 2.10 -6.79 -9.59
CA VAL A 7 1.73 -5.48 -9.00
C VAL A 7 2.94 -4.55 -9.01
N PHE A 8 4.10 -5.05 -8.58
CA PHE A 8 5.32 -4.26 -8.51
C PHE A 8 5.85 -3.84 -9.90
N ASN A 9 5.96 -4.78 -10.84
CA ASN A 9 6.44 -4.47 -12.19
C ASN A 9 5.54 -3.44 -12.89
N SER A 10 4.22 -3.61 -12.78
CA SER A 10 3.26 -2.66 -13.35
C SER A 10 3.35 -1.28 -12.70
N TYR A 11 3.58 -1.21 -11.38
CA TYR A 11 3.82 0.06 -10.69
C TYR A 11 5.07 0.77 -11.21
N LEU A 12 6.17 0.04 -11.43
CA LEU A 12 7.40 0.61 -11.99
C LEU A 12 7.19 1.17 -13.40
N SER A 13 6.51 0.43 -14.28
CA SER A 13 6.19 0.89 -15.62
C SER A 13 5.38 2.19 -15.57
N MET A 14 4.36 2.25 -14.71
CA MET A 14 3.56 3.48 -14.58
C MET A 14 4.36 4.67 -14.08
N LYS A 15 5.26 4.47 -13.11
CA LYS A 15 6.11 5.56 -12.60
C LYS A 15 6.99 6.15 -13.71
N GLN A 16 7.32 5.36 -14.73
CA GLN A 16 8.03 5.82 -15.93
C GLN A 16 7.08 6.53 -16.91
N THR A 17 5.82 6.09 -17.02
CA THR A 17 4.83 6.66 -17.94
C THR A 17 4.20 7.96 -17.43
N TYR A 18 3.89 8.05 -16.14
CA TYR A 18 3.16 9.17 -15.54
C TYR A 18 4.08 10.04 -14.69
N GLN A 19 4.08 11.35 -14.96
CA GLN A 19 4.82 12.33 -14.16
C GLN A 19 4.28 12.45 -12.72
N TYR A 20 2.97 12.31 -12.54
CA TYR A 20 2.27 12.46 -11.27
C TYR A 20 1.38 11.26 -10.96
N VAL A 21 1.15 11.01 -9.67
CA VAL A 21 0.24 9.97 -9.19
C VAL A 21 -1.20 10.27 -9.63
N PRO A 22 -1.84 9.37 -10.40
CA PRO A 22 -3.25 9.52 -10.75
C PRO A 22 -4.14 9.51 -9.51
N GLY A 23 -5.11 10.42 -9.45
CA GLY A 23 -6.12 10.44 -8.39
C GLY A 23 -7.02 9.21 -8.42
N GLN A 24 -7.36 8.75 -9.61
CA GLN A 24 -8.18 7.55 -9.82
C GLN A 24 -7.33 6.27 -9.85
N ASN A 25 -7.96 5.13 -9.59
CA ASN A 25 -7.33 3.80 -9.69
C ASN A 25 -7.32 3.31 -11.14
N THR A 26 -6.68 4.10 -12.01
CA THR A 26 -6.69 3.91 -13.47
C THR A 26 -5.94 2.67 -13.94
N THR A 27 -5.18 2.02 -13.06
CA THR A 27 -4.37 0.85 -13.39
C THR A 27 -4.58 -0.29 -12.39
N PRO A 28 -4.42 -1.55 -12.83
CA PRO A 28 -4.52 -2.70 -11.93
C PRO A 28 -3.53 -2.66 -10.75
N SER A 29 -2.34 -2.09 -10.93
CA SER A 29 -1.34 -1.96 -9.85
C SER A 29 -1.69 -0.88 -8.84
N LEU A 30 -2.26 0.27 -9.26
CA LEU A 30 -2.79 1.25 -8.31
C LEU A 30 -3.93 0.67 -7.49
N LYS A 31 -4.86 -0.02 -8.17
CA LYS A 31 -5.96 -0.71 -7.50
C LYS A 31 -5.46 -1.75 -6.51
N ALA A 32 -4.46 -2.55 -6.91
CA ALA A 32 -3.88 -3.56 -6.03
C ALA A 32 -3.27 -2.93 -4.76
N VAL A 33 -2.47 -1.87 -4.88
CA VAL A 33 -1.81 -1.24 -3.72
C VAL A 33 -2.79 -0.44 -2.86
N ARG A 34 -3.75 0.27 -3.46
CA ARG A 34 -4.71 1.13 -2.74
C ARG A 34 -5.88 0.38 -2.13
N GLU A 35 -6.29 -0.75 -2.72
CA GLU A 35 -7.52 -1.43 -2.35
C GLU A 35 -7.28 -2.92 -2.04
N GLU A 36 -6.76 -3.70 -2.98
CA GLU A 36 -6.76 -5.17 -2.86
C GLU A 36 -5.84 -5.67 -1.74
N ILE A 37 -4.60 -5.16 -1.66
CA ILE A 37 -3.65 -5.55 -0.61
C ILE A 37 -4.14 -5.06 0.78
N PRO A 38 -4.59 -3.80 0.96
CA PRO A 38 -5.23 -3.39 2.20
C PRO A 38 -6.43 -4.25 2.59
N LYS A 39 -7.30 -4.60 1.64
CA LYS A 39 -8.45 -5.48 1.87
C LYS A 39 -8.01 -6.87 2.35
N PHE A 40 -7.00 -7.45 1.70
CA PHE A 40 -6.42 -8.74 2.11
C PHE A 40 -5.94 -8.72 3.56
N PHE A 41 -5.22 -7.67 3.98
CA PHE A 41 -4.78 -7.56 5.38
C PHE A 41 -5.95 -7.40 6.36
N ARG A 42 -7.00 -6.65 6.01
CA ARG A 42 -8.21 -6.54 6.85
C ARG A 42 -8.89 -7.90 7.01
N GLU A 43 -8.96 -8.70 5.94
CA GLU A 43 -9.51 -10.05 6.00
C GLU A 43 -8.65 -10.99 6.86
N ILE A 44 -7.32 -10.89 6.81
CA ILE A 44 -6.43 -11.65 7.71
C ILE A 44 -6.72 -11.29 9.16
N LEU A 45 -6.79 -10.00 9.49
CA LEU A 45 -7.07 -9.55 10.86
C LEU A 45 -8.38 -10.14 11.37
N LEU A 46 -9.46 -10.02 10.58
CA LEU A 46 -10.77 -10.54 10.93
C LEU A 46 -10.75 -12.07 11.13
N ARG A 47 -10.13 -12.83 10.21
CA ARG A 47 -10.06 -14.30 10.29
C ARG A 47 -9.27 -14.81 11.50
N ASN A 48 -8.36 -13.99 12.04
CA ASN A 48 -7.57 -14.33 13.23
C ASN A 48 -8.18 -13.77 14.54
N GLY A 49 -9.43 -13.30 14.51
CA GLY A 49 -10.14 -12.83 15.71
C GLY A 49 -9.69 -11.46 16.22
N TYR A 50 -8.97 -10.68 15.41
CA TYR A 50 -8.63 -9.31 15.77
C TYR A 50 -9.78 -8.36 15.45
N GLU A 51 -10.06 -7.42 16.36
CA GLU A 51 -11.11 -6.45 16.12
C GLU A 51 -10.74 -5.45 15.02
N PRO A 52 -11.46 -5.39 13.88
CA PRO A 52 -11.07 -4.54 12.75
C PRO A 52 -10.96 -3.06 13.12
N ASN A 53 -11.76 -2.60 14.09
CA ASN A 53 -11.75 -1.22 14.55
C ASN A 53 -10.51 -0.84 15.37
N ASP A 54 -9.76 -1.81 15.89
CA ASP A 54 -8.50 -1.55 16.59
C ASP A 54 -7.35 -1.27 15.62
N TYR A 55 -7.53 -1.59 14.34
CA TYR A 55 -6.48 -1.49 13.34
C TYR A 55 -6.81 -0.47 12.24
N LEU A 56 -5.78 0.18 11.74
CA LEU A 56 -5.84 1.03 10.56
C LEU A 56 -4.91 0.42 9.52
N VAL A 57 -5.50 -0.15 8.47
CA VAL A 57 -4.75 -0.63 7.30
C VAL A 57 -4.71 0.47 6.26
N TYR A 58 -3.52 0.99 6.00
CA TYR A 58 -3.27 2.19 5.19
C TYR A 58 -2.18 1.91 4.14
N SER A 59 -2.27 2.54 2.97
CA SER A 59 -1.24 2.40 1.93
C SER A 59 -0.90 3.75 1.29
N SER A 60 0.27 3.81 0.66
CA SER A 60 0.69 4.98 -0.10
C SER A 60 1.47 4.60 -1.35
N VAL A 61 1.16 5.29 -2.43
CA VAL A 61 1.88 5.28 -3.70
C VAL A 61 2.51 6.64 -4.00
N GLY A 62 2.49 7.55 -3.03
CA GLY A 62 2.62 9.00 -3.25
C GLY A 62 1.26 9.70 -3.14
N GLN A 63 1.27 11.03 -3.06
CA GLN A 63 0.04 11.84 -3.00
C GLN A 63 -0.49 12.09 -4.42
N PRO A 64 -1.82 12.06 -4.65
CA PRO A 64 -2.41 12.45 -5.93
C PRO A 64 -1.89 13.80 -6.42
N ASN A 65 -1.65 13.93 -7.72
CA ASN A 65 -1.08 15.13 -8.35
C ASN A 65 0.33 15.51 -7.87
N ARG A 66 1.01 14.63 -7.13
CA ARG A 66 2.43 14.74 -6.77
C ARG A 66 3.23 13.56 -7.32
N SER A 67 4.54 13.58 -7.11
CA SER A 67 5.44 12.51 -7.53
C SER A 67 5.07 11.17 -6.86
N PHE A 68 5.27 10.09 -7.61
CA PHE A 68 5.17 8.73 -7.07
C PHE A 68 6.18 8.52 -5.93
N ALA A 69 5.76 7.77 -4.92
CA ALA A 69 6.66 7.29 -3.89
C ALA A 69 7.85 6.56 -4.52
N LYS A 70 9.04 6.71 -3.90
CA LYS A 70 10.20 5.90 -4.30
C LYS A 70 9.92 4.41 -4.11
N ILE A 71 9.28 4.09 -2.98
CA ILE A 71 8.89 2.75 -2.57
C ILE A 71 7.42 2.83 -2.15
N PRO A 72 6.46 2.31 -2.93
CA PRO A 72 5.07 2.21 -2.48
C PRO A 72 4.96 1.18 -1.36
N TRP A 73 3.98 1.37 -0.48
CA TRP A 73 3.88 0.58 0.74
C TRP A 73 2.45 0.40 1.23
N VAL A 74 2.24 -0.64 2.02
CA VAL A 74 1.00 -0.91 2.77
C VAL A 74 1.37 -1.22 4.22
N ALA A 75 0.74 -0.55 5.17
CA ALA A 75 1.02 -0.69 6.60
C ALA A 75 -0.24 -1.06 7.38
N ILE A 76 -0.03 -1.75 8.50
CA ILE A 76 -1.05 -2.10 9.48
C ILE A 76 -0.69 -1.43 10.80
N PHE A 77 -1.49 -0.45 11.21
CA PHE A 77 -1.32 0.26 12.46
C PHE A 77 -2.28 -0.30 13.51
N LYS A 78 -1.79 -0.65 14.69
CA LYS A 78 -2.66 -0.80 15.86
C LYS A 78 -2.94 0.61 16.42
N LYS A 79 -4.20 1.04 16.42
CA LYS A 79 -4.59 2.43 16.72
C LYS A 79 -4.20 2.89 18.13
N SER A 80 -4.05 1.97 19.07
CA SER A 80 -3.55 2.26 20.42
C SER A 80 -2.05 2.60 20.47
N ILE A 81 -1.29 2.22 19.44
CA ILE A 81 0.14 2.50 19.30
C ILE A 81 0.35 3.70 18.39
N THR A 82 -0.27 3.69 17.20
CA THR A 82 -0.16 4.79 16.24
C THR A 82 -1.31 4.83 15.25
N ARG A 83 -1.50 6.01 14.65
CA ARG A 83 -2.41 6.26 13.53
C ARG A 83 -1.70 6.87 12.32
N THR A 84 -0.38 7.10 12.38
CA THR A 84 0.39 7.72 11.29
C THR A 84 1.65 6.92 10.99
N ALA A 85 2.12 7.01 9.74
CA ALA A 85 3.38 6.42 9.31
C ALA A 85 4.63 7.18 9.81
N THR A 86 4.45 8.35 10.45
CA THR A 86 5.57 9.23 10.84
C THR A 86 5.97 9.11 12.30
N LYS A 87 5.17 8.39 13.12
CA LYS A 87 5.42 8.24 14.55
C LYS A 87 4.93 6.87 15.03
N GLY A 88 5.75 6.16 15.80
CA GLY A 88 5.38 4.88 16.42
C GLY A 88 5.87 3.64 15.67
N PHE A 89 5.34 2.49 16.05
CA PHE A 89 5.78 1.17 15.56
C PHE A 89 4.62 0.43 14.89
N TYR A 90 4.91 -0.25 13.79
CA TYR A 90 3.90 -0.93 12.98
C TYR A 90 4.51 -1.91 11.98
N ILE A 91 3.66 -2.78 11.43
CA ILE A 91 4.03 -3.71 10.35
C ILE A 91 3.85 -2.98 9.01
N VAL A 92 4.84 -3.09 8.12
CA VAL A 92 4.78 -2.50 6.77
C VAL A 92 5.31 -3.47 5.72
N LEU A 93 4.56 -3.58 4.63
CA LEU A 93 4.99 -4.19 3.37
C LEU A 93 5.55 -3.09 2.47
N LEU A 94 6.85 -3.15 2.20
CA LEU A 94 7.54 -2.28 1.24
C LEU A 94 7.68 -2.99 -0.10
N LEU A 95 7.20 -2.38 -1.18
CA LEU A 95 7.31 -2.93 -2.53
C LEU A 95 8.52 -2.29 -3.22
N GLN A 96 9.66 -2.96 -3.17
CA GLN A 96 10.93 -2.44 -3.66
C GLN A 96 11.58 -3.38 -4.68
N LYS A 97 12.21 -2.80 -5.71
CA LYS A 97 13.08 -3.56 -6.63
C LYS A 97 14.36 -3.86 -5.88
N ILE A 98 14.75 -5.12 -5.82
CA ILE A 98 16.11 -5.46 -5.37
C ILE A 98 17.07 -4.82 -6.37
N CYS A 99 17.84 -3.83 -5.91
CA CYS A 99 19.03 -3.38 -6.64
C CYS A 99 20.14 -4.39 -6.32
N ARG A 100 20.57 -5.15 -7.33
CA ARG A 100 21.88 -5.81 -7.36
C ARG A 100 22.74 -5.05 -8.35
#